data_AF-A0A4U1JGH0-F1
#
_entry.id   AF-A0A4U1JGH0-F1
#
_cell.length_a   1.000
_cell.length_b   1.000
_cell.length_c   1.000
_cell.angle_alpha   90.00
_cell.angle_beta   90.00
_cell.angle_gamma   90.00
#
_symmetry.space_group_name_H-M   'P 1'
#
loop_
_entity.id
_entity.type
_entity.pdbx_description
1 polymer ?
#
loop_
_entity_poly.entity_id
_entity_poly.type
_entity_poly.pdbx_seq_one_letter_code
_entity_poly.pdbx_strand_id
1 'polypeptide(L)'
;MSAEKRTAELLFARFFQPYYPKDVRFDLTKARTEDANPAGNATIVGQIEAIAETFAHLAPKALGAPDLVLDYSDASVHRLGAKLSREKRDAWLEPQAKGEPPFLVQFVTHGALYVGACVVKNHGGVWQVRRPLWESLVRLTSRAGTGDLSIFGWWLKALSDDEIDLPRLVDRYRTHVEVPTFDAEALPVIAPPDRRMPRLAKVRYDLLYKHLRAHLPELRDVGEDFPSAERFTELGFKWLDFVWLGGGRMLLLHGPTPEGVHLFWLDAKGFVKSAFYPADAFPAHVVETDGDKLRVIVSIQGQMQVHEMLWWGA
;
A
#
# COMPACT_ATOMS: atom_id res chain seq x y z
N MET A 1 -18.08 7.15 30.80
CA MET A 1 -16.82 7.80 30.41
C MET A 1 -16.40 7.18 29.09
N SER A 2 -16.25 7.96 28.01
CA SER A 2 -15.74 7.42 26.75
C SER A 2 -14.33 6.87 26.99
N ALA A 3 -14.02 5.67 26.50
CA ALA A 3 -12.65 5.17 26.53
C ALA A 3 -11.74 6.17 25.80
N GLU A 4 -10.53 6.38 26.32
CA GLU A 4 -9.52 7.22 25.69
C GLU A 4 -9.19 6.67 24.29
N LYS A 5 -9.21 7.54 23.28
CA LYS A 5 -8.90 7.19 21.90
C LYS A 5 -7.47 6.68 21.82
N ARG A 6 -7.28 5.47 21.28
CA ARG A 6 -5.96 4.81 21.16
C ARG A 6 -5.25 5.28 19.90
N THR A 7 -4.35 6.25 20.05
CA THR A 7 -3.41 6.65 18.98
C THR A 7 -2.24 5.66 18.88
N ALA A 8 -1.47 5.73 17.80
CA ALA A 8 -0.25 4.93 17.64
C ALA A 8 0.77 5.19 18.77
N GLU A 9 0.89 6.45 19.20
CA GLU A 9 1.76 6.88 20.29
C GLU A 9 1.32 6.30 21.64
N LEU A 10 0.01 6.29 21.90
CA LEU A 10 -0.53 5.68 23.12
C LEU A 10 -0.36 4.15 23.11
N LEU A 11 -0.56 3.50 21.96
CA LEU A 11 -0.28 2.07 21.82
C LEU A 11 1.19 1.78 22.13
N PHE A 12 2.11 2.55 21.53
CA PHE A 12 3.54 2.44 21.77
C PHE A 12 3.88 2.61 23.26
N ALA A 13 3.51 3.76 23.85
CA ALA A 13 3.90 4.13 25.20
C ALA A 13 3.36 3.15 26.25
N ARG A 14 2.12 2.68 26.06
CA ARG A 14 1.43 1.83 27.03
C ARG A 14 1.82 0.35 26.91
N PHE A 15 1.95 -0.17 25.69
CA PHE A 15 2.05 -1.61 25.48
C PHE A 15 3.43 -2.07 25.00
N PHE A 16 4.21 -1.22 24.32
CA PHE A 16 5.49 -1.65 23.75
C PHE A 16 6.68 -1.09 24.53
N GLN A 17 6.67 0.20 24.83
CA GLN A 17 7.76 0.89 25.54
C GLN A 17 8.18 0.19 26.86
N PRO A 18 7.28 -0.37 27.70
CA PRO A 18 7.68 -1.07 28.93
C PRO A 18 8.63 -2.26 28.69
N TYR A 19 8.56 -2.89 27.52
CA TYR A 19 9.38 -4.06 27.15
C TYR A 19 10.68 -3.68 26.45
N TYR A 20 10.99 -2.38 26.34
CA TYR A 20 12.26 -1.93 25.77
C TYR A 20 13.39 -2.15 26.79
N PRO A 21 14.61 -2.53 26.34
CA PRO A 21 15.77 -2.56 27.20
C PRO A 21 15.95 -1.25 27.96
N LYS A 22 16.41 -1.32 29.22
CA LYS A 22 16.48 -0.14 30.11
C LYS A 22 17.32 0.99 29.52
N ASP A 23 18.44 0.64 28.89
CA ASP A 23 19.35 1.57 28.21
C ASP A 23 18.69 2.22 26.98
N VAL A 24 17.94 1.44 26.20
CA VAL A 24 17.18 1.95 25.05
C VAL A 24 16.07 2.91 25.48
N ARG A 25 15.38 2.63 26.59
CA ARG A 25 14.34 3.53 27.12
C ARG A 25 14.88 4.89 27.54
N PHE A 26 16.13 4.94 27.99
CA PHE A 26 16.78 6.17 28.42
C PHE A 26 17.13 7.08 27.23
N ASP A 27 17.47 6.49 26.08
CA ASP A 27 17.81 7.23 24.86
C ASP A 27 17.23 6.55 23.61
N LEU A 28 15.94 6.75 23.40
CA LEU A 28 15.21 6.20 22.24
C LEU A 28 15.73 6.77 20.91
N THR A 29 16.20 8.03 20.91
CA THR A 29 16.70 8.67 19.71
C THR A 29 17.95 7.95 19.22
N LYS A 30 18.93 7.73 20.10
CA LYS A 30 20.14 6.98 19.78
C LYS A 30 19.84 5.56 19.29
N ALA A 31 18.96 4.85 20.00
CA ALA A 31 18.60 3.48 19.61
C ALA A 31 17.91 3.40 18.23
N ARG A 32 17.22 4.46 17.81
CA ARG A 32 16.57 4.56 16.49
C ARG A 32 17.50 5.04 15.39
N THR A 33 18.66 5.62 15.71
CA THR A 33 19.63 6.09 14.71
C THR A 33 20.79 5.12 14.51
N GLU A 34 21.19 4.35 15.53
CA GLU A 34 22.30 3.39 15.44
C GLU A 34 21.88 1.99 14.94
N ASP A 35 22.60 1.46 13.96
CA ASP A 35 22.44 0.06 13.55
C ASP A 35 23.02 -0.84 14.66
N ALA A 36 22.20 -1.74 15.18
CA ALA A 36 22.59 -2.70 16.20
C ALA A 36 23.37 -3.89 15.63
N ASN A 37 23.49 -3.99 14.30
CA ASN A 37 24.27 -5.01 13.60
C ASN A 37 25.24 -4.41 12.56
N PRO A 38 26.14 -3.47 12.95
CA PRO A 38 26.97 -2.75 11.99
C PRO A 38 27.99 -3.64 11.27
N ALA A 39 28.32 -4.80 11.85
CA ALA A 39 29.23 -5.78 11.26
C ALA A 39 28.51 -6.82 10.37
N GLY A 40 27.18 -6.73 10.19
CA GLY A 40 26.42 -7.65 9.35
C GLY A 40 26.43 -9.10 9.84
N ASN A 41 26.35 -9.32 11.15
CA ASN A 41 26.28 -10.66 11.72
C ASN A 41 25.03 -11.40 11.21
N ALA A 42 25.26 -12.43 10.38
CA ALA A 42 24.20 -13.24 9.78
C ALA A 42 23.33 -13.96 10.82
N THR A 43 23.84 -14.24 12.01
CA THR A 43 23.08 -14.89 13.09
C THR A 43 21.89 -14.03 13.53
N ILE A 44 22.06 -12.70 13.57
CA ILE A 44 20.99 -11.78 13.98
C ILE A 44 19.90 -11.73 12.91
N VAL A 45 20.29 -11.71 11.63
CA VAL A 45 19.32 -11.77 10.52
C VAL A 45 18.60 -13.12 10.50
N GLY A 46 19.31 -14.22 10.72
CA GLY A 46 18.71 -15.55 10.84
C GLY A 46 17.71 -15.66 12.00
N GLN A 47 17.92 -14.94 13.11
CA GLN A 47 16.92 -14.85 14.18
C GLN A 47 15.65 -14.11 13.74
N ILE A 48 15.80 -13.03 12.97
CA ILE A 48 14.65 -12.30 12.39
C ILE A 48 13.84 -13.22 11.48
N GLU A 49 14.52 -13.99 10.62
CA GLU A 49 13.89 -14.95 9.71
C GLU A 49 13.15 -16.06 10.46
N ALA A 50 13.77 -16.64 11.49
CA ALA A 50 13.14 -17.67 12.33
C ALA A 50 11.89 -17.15 13.07
N ILE A 51 11.92 -15.89 13.54
CA ILE A 51 10.74 -15.26 14.16
C ILE A 51 9.63 -15.04 13.11
N ALA A 52 9.99 -14.58 11.90
CA ALA A 52 9.05 -14.42 10.80
C ALA A 52 8.40 -15.75 10.39
N GLU A 53 9.16 -16.85 10.35
CA GLU A 53 8.64 -18.20 10.09
C GLU A 53 7.67 -18.66 11.17
N THR A 54 8.04 -18.46 12.43
CA THR A 54 7.17 -18.75 13.57
C THR A 54 5.87 -17.96 13.49
N PHE A 55 5.94 -16.67 13.10
CA PHE A 55 4.75 -15.85 12.89
C PHE A 55 3.87 -16.38 11.77
N ALA A 56 4.45 -16.69 10.61
CA ALA A 56 3.72 -17.22 9.45
C ALA A 56 2.91 -18.48 9.82
N HIS A 57 3.49 -19.34 10.67
CA HIS A 57 2.84 -20.56 11.14
C HIS A 57 1.71 -20.30 12.17
N LEU A 58 1.93 -19.38 13.12
CA LEU A 58 1.01 -19.19 14.26
C LEU A 58 -0.07 -18.13 14.03
N ALA A 59 0.17 -17.14 13.16
CA ALA A 59 -0.74 -16.03 12.90
C ALA A 59 -2.11 -16.47 12.36
N PRO A 60 -2.25 -17.46 11.46
CA PRO A 60 -3.56 -17.95 11.00
C PRO A 60 -4.49 -18.36 12.16
N LYS A 61 -3.95 -19.09 13.14
CA LYS A 61 -4.68 -19.49 14.35
C LYS A 61 -5.04 -18.29 15.22
N ALA A 62 -4.09 -17.39 15.45
CA ALA A 62 -4.32 -16.16 16.23
C ALA A 62 -5.38 -15.25 15.61
N LEU A 63 -5.49 -15.26 14.28
CA LEU A 63 -6.47 -14.51 13.51
C LEU A 63 -7.79 -15.27 13.33
N GLY A 64 -7.95 -16.49 13.88
CA GLY A 64 -9.16 -17.30 13.66
C GLY A 64 -9.42 -17.60 12.18
N ALA A 65 -8.36 -17.66 11.36
CA ALA A 65 -8.42 -17.88 9.92
C ALA A 65 -7.44 -19.02 9.54
N PRO A 66 -7.79 -20.28 9.80
CA PRO A 66 -6.87 -21.42 9.61
C PRO A 66 -6.41 -21.59 8.16
N ASP A 67 -7.22 -21.17 7.19
CA ASP A 67 -6.92 -21.24 5.76
C ASP A 67 -6.08 -20.05 5.27
N LEU A 68 -5.69 -19.13 6.16
CA LEU A 68 -4.81 -18.02 5.83
C LEU A 68 -3.41 -18.53 5.51
N VAL A 69 -3.01 -18.41 4.25
CA VAL A 69 -1.65 -18.75 3.80
C VAL A 69 -0.74 -17.51 3.87
N LEU A 70 0.34 -17.63 4.66
CA LEU A 70 1.42 -16.66 4.81
C LEU A 70 2.72 -17.24 4.22
N ASP A 71 2.87 -17.11 2.90
CA ASP A 71 3.93 -17.68 2.05
C ASP A 71 5.06 -16.69 1.73
N TYR A 72 5.12 -15.56 2.45
CA TYR A 72 6.03 -14.44 2.22
C TYR A 72 5.83 -13.65 0.92
N SER A 73 4.81 -13.95 0.10
CA SER A 73 4.49 -13.13 -1.07
C SER A 73 3.87 -11.79 -0.67
N ASP A 74 3.82 -10.84 -1.61
CA ASP A 74 3.09 -9.58 -1.41
C ASP A 74 1.63 -9.87 -1.05
N ALA A 75 0.97 -10.77 -1.80
CA ALA A 75 -0.38 -11.23 -1.51
C ALA A 75 -0.58 -11.77 -0.08
N SER A 76 0.45 -12.33 0.57
CA SER A 76 0.36 -12.72 1.98
C SER A 76 0.22 -11.53 2.92
N VAL A 77 0.89 -10.41 2.64
CA VAL A 77 0.73 -9.17 3.42
C VAL A 77 -0.68 -8.59 3.24
N HIS A 78 -1.23 -8.65 2.03
CA HIS A 78 -2.61 -8.25 1.75
C HIS A 78 -3.61 -9.10 2.54
N ARG A 79 -3.47 -10.45 2.47
CA ARG A 79 -4.32 -11.37 3.21
C ARG A 79 -4.20 -11.17 4.73
N LEU A 80 -2.99 -10.93 5.24
CA LEU A 80 -2.74 -10.62 6.65
C LEU A 80 -3.45 -9.33 7.08
N GLY A 81 -3.22 -8.24 6.34
CA GLY A 81 -3.81 -6.93 6.65
C GLY A 81 -5.33 -6.95 6.63
N ALA A 82 -5.94 -7.67 5.68
CA ALA A 82 -7.39 -7.84 5.59
C ALA A 82 -8.01 -8.61 6.78
N LYS A 83 -7.21 -9.31 7.60
CA LYS A 83 -7.69 -10.02 8.79
C LYS A 83 -7.51 -9.23 10.08
N LEU A 84 -6.90 -8.04 10.03
CA LEU A 84 -6.82 -7.14 11.17
C LEU A 84 -8.16 -6.45 11.40
N SER A 85 -8.60 -6.40 12.65
CA SER A 85 -9.85 -5.77 13.04
C SER A 85 -9.76 -5.23 14.45
N ARG A 86 -10.62 -4.26 14.74
CA ARG A 86 -10.78 -3.68 16.08
C ARG A 86 -11.06 -4.72 17.13
N GLU A 87 -11.98 -5.64 16.85
CA GLU A 87 -12.35 -6.75 17.74
C GLU A 87 -11.13 -7.57 18.17
N LYS A 88 -10.32 -8.02 17.21
CA LYS A 88 -9.11 -8.80 17.52
C LYS A 88 -8.08 -7.98 18.28
N ARG A 89 -7.83 -6.75 17.83
CA ARG A 89 -6.88 -5.84 18.48
C ARG A 89 -7.27 -5.62 19.94
N ASP A 90 -8.55 -5.37 20.22
CA ASP A 90 -9.04 -5.17 21.58
C ASP A 90 -8.96 -6.47 22.40
N ALA A 91 -9.28 -7.64 21.84
CA ALA A 91 -9.11 -8.92 22.51
C ALA A 91 -7.65 -9.23 22.88
N TRP A 92 -6.69 -8.78 22.06
CA TRP A 92 -5.26 -8.99 22.30
C TRP A 92 -4.64 -8.00 23.30
N LEU A 93 -5.36 -6.94 23.66
CA LEU A 93 -4.94 -5.97 24.66
C LEU A 93 -5.16 -6.47 26.10
N GLU A 94 -6.07 -7.43 26.28
CA GLU A 94 -6.32 -8.04 27.57
C GLU A 94 -5.10 -8.89 28.00
N PRO A 95 -4.53 -8.64 29.20
CA PRO A 95 -3.41 -9.43 29.69
C PRO A 95 -3.81 -10.90 29.85
N GLN A 96 -3.00 -11.83 29.33
CA GLN A 96 -3.28 -13.26 29.48
C GLN A 96 -2.97 -13.78 30.90
N ALA A 97 -1.98 -13.19 31.57
CA ALA A 97 -1.66 -13.44 32.97
C ALA A 97 -1.01 -12.20 33.62
N LYS A 98 -1.00 -12.17 34.96
CA LYS A 98 -0.41 -11.04 35.71
C LYS A 98 1.11 -10.97 35.46
N GLY A 99 1.56 -9.87 34.88
CA GLY A 99 2.98 -9.61 34.61
C GLY A 99 3.46 -10.05 33.22
N GLU A 100 2.59 -10.69 32.43
CA GLU A 100 2.90 -11.03 31.04
C GLU A 100 2.52 -9.89 30.09
N PRO A 101 3.26 -9.72 28.97
CA PRO A 101 2.84 -8.82 27.92
C PRO A 101 1.47 -9.24 27.36
N PRO A 102 0.59 -8.28 27.04
CA PRO A 102 -0.59 -8.56 26.24
C PRO A 102 -0.19 -9.25 24.94
N PHE A 103 -1.05 -10.13 24.44
CA PHE A 103 -0.78 -10.87 23.21
C PHE A 103 -0.51 -9.95 22.01
N LEU A 104 -1.08 -8.74 22.02
CA LEU A 104 -0.83 -7.70 21.02
C LEU A 104 0.67 -7.45 20.83
N VAL A 105 1.45 -7.44 21.91
CA VAL A 105 2.89 -7.15 21.86
C VAL A 105 3.60 -8.23 21.04
N GLN A 106 3.37 -9.51 21.34
CA GLN A 106 3.97 -10.62 20.60
C GLN A 106 3.51 -10.62 19.14
N PHE A 107 2.21 -10.47 18.90
CA PHE A 107 1.65 -10.49 17.56
C PHE A 107 2.23 -9.37 16.67
N VAL A 108 2.30 -8.14 17.18
CA VAL A 108 2.81 -6.99 16.42
C VAL A 108 4.32 -7.06 16.24
N THR A 109 5.08 -7.40 17.28
CA THR A 109 6.55 -7.46 17.18
C THR A 109 7.00 -8.52 16.18
N HIS A 110 6.36 -9.69 16.17
CA HIS A 110 6.66 -10.75 15.22
C HIS A 110 6.10 -10.45 13.82
N GLY A 111 4.89 -9.86 13.75
CA GLY A 111 4.27 -9.44 12.50
C GLY A 111 5.06 -8.36 11.77
N ALA A 112 5.71 -7.44 12.50
CA ALA A 112 6.60 -6.44 11.92
C ALA A 112 7.82 -7.10 11.25
N LEU A 113 8.41 -8.11 11.90
CA LEU A 113 9.52 -8.87 11.33
C LEU A 113 9.08 -9.69 10.11
N TYR A 114 7.90 -10.31 10.15
CA TYR A 114 7.33 -11.03 9.01
C TYR A 114 7.10 -10.12 7.79
N VAL A 115 6.45 -8.97 7.97
CA VAL A 115 6.20 -8.03 6.87
C VAL A 115 7.52 -7.49 6.32
N GLY A 116 8.50 -7.16 7.17
CA GLY A 116 9.83 -6.77 6.71
C GLY A 116 10.57 -7.89 5.96
N ALA A 117 10.43 -9.15 6.39
CA ALA A 117 10.98 -10.30 5.68
C ALA A 117 10.38 -10.48 4.29
N CYS A 118 9.08 -10.19 4.10
CA CYS A 118 8.45 -10.16 2.77
C CYS A 118 9.13 -9.12 1.86
N VAL A 119 9.44 -7.93 2.39
CA VAL A 119 10.17 -6.89 1.63
C VAL A 119 11.57 -7.35 1.24
N VAL A 120 12.33 -7.89 2.19
CA VAL A 120 13.71 -8.35 1.95
C VAL A 120 13.73 -9.47 0.90
N LYS A 121 12.82 -10.44 1.02
CA LYS A 121 12.79 -11.63 0.15
C LYS A 121 12.34 -11.33 -1.28
N ASN A 122 11.34 -10.47 -1.46
CA ASN A 122 10.74 -10.24 -2.78
C ASN A 122 11.28 -9.01 -3.49
N HIS A 123 11.77 -8.01 -2.74
CA HIS A 123 12.06 -6.68 -3.27
C HIS A 123 13.50 -6.22 -3.03
N GLY A 124 14.37 -7.10 -2.54
CA GLY A 124 15.80 -6.81 -2.34
C GLY A 124 16.07 -5.79 -1.23
N GLY A 125 15.14 -5.64 -0.28
CA GLY A 125 15.35 -4.80 0.90
C GLY A 125 16.50 -5.31 1.76
N VAL A 126 17.11 -4.41 2.55
CA VAL A 126 18.22 -4.72 3.46
C VAL A 126 17.82 -4.34 4.88
N TRP A 127 17.96 -5.27 5.83
CA TRP A 127 17.71 -4.97 7.24
C TRP A 127 18.67 -3.89 7.76
N GLN A 128 18.12 -2.90 8.45
CA GLN A 128 18.84 -1.99 9.33
C GLN A 128 18.43 -2.38 10.75
N VAL A 129 19.25 -3.22 11.38
CA VAL A 129 18.86 -3.89 12.61
C VAL A 129 18.81 -2.87 13.74
N ARG A 130 17.72 -2.87 14.51
CA ARG A 130 17.60 -2.03 15.71
C ARG A 130 17.54 -2.90 16.96
N ARG A 131 17.69 -2.24 18.11
CA ARG A 131 17.46 -2.83 19.42
C ARG A 131 16.34 -2.06 20.12
N PRO A 132 15.19 -2.68 20.38
CA PRO A 132 14.85 -4.10 20.15
C PRO A 132 14.66 -4.47 18.67
N LEU A 133 14.77 -5.77 18.33
CA LEU A 133 14.77 -6.26 16.94
C LEU A 133 13.52 -5.88 16.16
N TRP A 134 12.35 -5.80 16.80
CA TRP A 134 11.11 -5.43 16.11
C TRP A 134 11.07 -3.96 15.64
N GLU A 135 11.93 -3.07 16.16
CA GLU A 135 12.11 -1.71 15.61
C GLU A 135 13.03 -1.69 14.38
N SER A 136 13.55 -2.84 13.94
CA SER A 136 14.39 -2.92 12.74
C SER A 136 13.68 -2.33 11.54
N LEU A 137 14.42 -1.55 10.75
CA LEU A 137 13.92 -0.96 9.52
C LEU A 137 14.33 -1.84 8.35
N VAL A 138 13.61 -1.75 7.25
CA VAL A 138 14.07 -2.30 5.97
C VAL A 138 14.45 -1.14 5.07
N ARG A 139 15.73 -1.02 4.74
CA ARG A 139 16.20 -0.09 3.71
C ARG A 139 15.85 -0.66 2.34
N LEU A 140 15.07 0.08 1.57
CA LEU A 140 14.67 -0.28 0.22
C LEU A 140 15.18 0.77 -0.75
N THR A 141 15.92 0.33 -1.76
CA THR A 141 16.36 1.18 -2.88
C THR A 141 15.58 0.79 -4.12
N SER A 142 14.98 1.78 -4.77
CA SER A 142 14.12 1.60 -5.93
C SER A 142 14.25 2.80 -6.88
N ARG A 143 13.49 2.80 -7.98
CA ARG A 143 13.43 3.94 -8.90
C ARG A 143 12.79 5.18 -8.26
N ALA A 144 11.92 4.99 -7.27
CA ALA A 144 11.35 6.08 -6.49
C ALA A 144 12.35 6.73 -5.51
N GLY A 145 13.53 6.13 -5.35
CA GLY A 145 14.56 6.56 -4.41
C GLY A 145 14.88 5.49 -3.36
N THR A 146 15.60 5.91 -2.32
CA THR A 146 15.94 5.06 -1.17
C THR A 146 15.17 5.52 0.06
N GLY A 147 14.57 4.58 0.78
CA GLY A 147 13.83 4.85 2.01
C GLY A 147 14.03 3.77 3.06
N ASP A 148 13.96 4.15 4.34
CA ASP A 148 13.97 3.24 5.47
C ASP A 148 12.53 2.99 5.94
N LEU A 149 12.06 1.76 5.78
CA LEU A 149 10.68 1.36 6.07
C LEU A 149 10.52 1.01 7.54
N SER A 150 9.77 1.84 8.28
CA SER A 150 9.42 1.59 9.68
C SER A 150 8.18 0.69 9.79
N ILE A 151 8.37 -0.60 9.52
CA ILE A 151 7.29 -1.59 9.48
C ILE A 151 6.55 -1.66 10.83
N PHE A 152 7.27 -1.63 11.94
CA PHE A 152 6.66 -1.56 13.28
C PHE A 152 5.80 -0.30 13.46
N GLY A 153 6.27 0.86 12.99
CA GLY A 153 5.47 2.08 12.96
C GLY A 153 4.20 1.95 12.12
N TRP A 154 4.24 1.21 11.01
CA TRP A 154 3.07 0.93 10.18
C TRP A 154 2.02 0.11 10.93
N TRP A 155 2.46 -0.91 11.68
CA TRP A 155 1.58 -1.72 12.53
C TRP A 155 0.89 -0.88 13.60
N LEU A 156 1.64 -0.03 14.32
CA LEU A 156 1.07 0.82 15.36
C LEU A 156 0.03 1.80 14.81
N LYS A 157 0.28 2.38 13.63
CA LYS A 157 -0.68 3.24 12.95
C LYS A 157 -1.91 2.46 12.51
N ALA A 158 -1.73 1.33 11.82
CA ALA A 158 -2.83 0.49 11.34
C ALA A 158 -3.72 -0.08 12.46
N LEU A 159 -3.20 -0.20 13.69
CA LEU A 159 -3.95 -0.67 14.86
C LEU A 159 -4.52 0.45 15.74
N SER A 160 -4.27 1.71 15.39
CA SER A 160 -4.84 2.87 16.07
C SER A 160 -6.32 3.02 15.77
N ASP A 161 -7.06 3.72 16.64
CA ASP A 161 -8.50 3.90 16.47
C ASP A 161 -8.89 4.63 15.18
N ASP A 162 -7.98 5.44 14.63
CA ASP A 162 -8.16 6.20 13.38
C ASP A 162 -8.07 5.36 12.12
N GLU A 163 -7.38 4.22 12.18
CA GLU A 163 -7.01 3.46 10.99
C GLU A 163 -7.42 2.00 11.04
N ILE A 164 -7.64 1.45 12.23
CA ILE A 164 -8.13 0.09 12.38
C ILE A 164 -9.46 -0.09 11.63
N ASP A 165 -9.64 -1.25 11.02
CA ASP A 165 -10.74 -1.60 10.10
C ASP A 165 -10.61 -0.99 8.69
N LEU A 166 -9.60 -0.14 8.44
CA LEU A 166 -9.18 0.25 7.10
C LEU A 166 -7.95 -0.57 6.67
N PRO A 167 -7.72 -0.79 5.36
CA PRO A 167 -6.59 -1.58 4.84
C PRO A 167 -5.23 -0.86 4.95
N ARG A 168 -4.99 -0.02 5.97
CA ARG A 168 -3.84 0.90 6.05
C ARG A 168 -2.48 0.23 6.14
N LEU A 169 -2.39 -0.99 6.67
CA LEU A 169 -1.14 -1.75 6.61
C LEU A 169 -0.81 -2.14 5.17
N VAL A 170 -1.83 -2.58 4.42
CA VAL A 170 -1.74 -2.98 3.02
C VAL A 170 -1.45 -1.77 2.13
N ASP A 171 -2.15 -0.65 2.35
CA ASP A 171 -1.93 0.60 1.64
C ASP A 171 -0.45 1.03 1.74
N ARG A 172 0.12 1.00 2.95
CA ARG A 172 1.53 1.36 3.16
C ARG A 172 2.48 0.39 2.49
N TYR A 173 2.21 -0.91 2.56
CA TYR A 173 3.02 -1.92 1.88
C TYR A 173 3.00 -1.68 0.37
N ARG A 174 1.83 -1.46 -0.22
CA ARG A 174 1.69 -1.13 -1.64
C ARG A 174 2.43 0.15 -2.02
N THR A 175 2.17 1.25 -1.32
CA THR A 175 2.75 2.57 -1.64
C THR A 175 4.26 2.63 -1.44
N HIS A 176 4.80 1.95 -0.44
CA HIS A 176 6.23 2.05 -0.11
C HIS A 176 7.08 0.87 -0.57
N VAL A 177 6.46 -0.24 -0.99
CA VAL A 177 7.15 -1.44 -1.46
C VAL A 177 6.77 -1.74 -2.91
N GLU A 178 5.55 -2.21 -3.15
CA GLU A 178 5.14 -2.73 -4.46
C GLU A 178 5.23 -1.67 -5.57
N VAL A 179 4.71 -0.47 -5.33
CA VAL A 179 4.69 0.58 -6.35
C VAL A 179 6.12 1.04 -6.69
N PRO A 180 7.00 1.35 -5.71
CA PRO A 180 8.38 1.70 -6.00
C PRO A 180 9.20 0.62 -6.71
N THR A 181 8.93 -0.67 -6.44
CA THR A 181 9.73 -1.80 -6.94
C THR A 181 9.16 -2.46 -8.19
N PHE A 182 7.95 -2.07 -8.61
CA PHE A 182 7.31 -2.58 -9.81
C PHE A 182 8.17 -2.30 -11.06
N ASP A 183 8.48 -3.36 -11.81
CA ASP A 183 9.25 -3.25 -13.06
C ASP A 183 8.34 -2.84 -14.23
N ALA A 184 8.03 -1.56 -14.27
CA ALA A 184 7.13 -0.99 -15.26
C ALA A 184 7.66 -1.10 -16.70
N GLU A 185 8.98 -1.21 -16.89
CA GLU A 185 9.61 -1.29 -18.21
C GLU A 185 9.49 -2.68 -18.84
N ALA A 186 9.36 -3.71 -18.01
CA ALA A 186 9.08 -5.08 -18.44
C ALA A 186 7.64 -5.26 -18.94
N LEU A 187 6.75 -4.27 -18.74
CA LEU A 187 5.42 -4.33 -19.31
C LEU A 187 5.47 -4.34 -20.84
N PRO A 188 4.64 -5.20 -21.49
CA PRO A 188 4.53 -5.18 -22.94
C PRO A 188 4.02 -3.84 -23.45
N VAL A 189 4.58 -3.37 -24.57
CA VAL A 189 4.04 -2.22 -25.30
C VAL A 189 2.70 -2.63 -25.92
N ILE A 190 1.62 -1.91 -25.61
CA ILE A 190 0.29 -2.14 -26.15
C ILE A 190 0.16 -1.48 -27.53
N ALA A 191 0.65 -0.24 -27.62
CA ALA A 191 0.54 0.61 -28.80
C ALA A 191 1.69 1.61 -28.87
N PRO A 192 2.00 2.19 -30.05
CA PRO A 192 2.92 3.32 -30.15
C PRO A 192 2.45 4.52 -29.30
N PRO A 193 3.35 5.25 -28.63
CA PRO A 193 2.98 6.34 -27.72
C PRO A 193 2.37 7.57 -28.42
N ASP A 194 2.58 7.71 -29.73
CA ASP A 194 2.01 8.76 -30.57
C ASP A 194 0.61 8.41 -31.11
N ARG A 195 0.09 7.21 -30.80
CA ARG A 195 -1.25 6.80 -31.23
C ARG A 195 -2.31 7.71 -30.62
N ARG A 196 -3.08 8.35 -31.49
CA ARG A 196 -4.16 9.25 -31.06
C ARG A 196 -5.35 8.47 -30.51
N MET A 197 -5.72 8.77 -29.27
CA MET A 197 -6.95 8.32 -28.62
C MET A 197 -7.91 9.52 -28.46
N PRO A 198 -9.00 9.61 -29.24
CA PRO A 198 -9.90 10.75 -29.15
C PRO A 198 -10.72 10.73 -27.85
N ARG A 199 -11.02 11.91 -27.30
CA ARG A 199 -11.92 12.05 -26.14
C ARG A 199 -13.28 11.38 -26.39
N LEU A 200 -13.77 10.62 -25.41
CA LEU A 200 -15.14 10.12 -25.41
C LEU A 200 -16.07 11.10 -24.70
N ALA A 201 -16.78 11.93 -25.47
CA ALA A 201 -17.66 12.98 -24.93
C ALA A 201 -19.01 12.46 -24.40
N LYS A 202 -19.52 11.35 -24.94
CA LYS A 202 -20.75 10.69 -24.45
C LYS A 202 -20.36 9.37 -23.82
N VAL A 203 -20.34 9.34 -22.49
CA VAL A 203 -19.83 8.19 -21.75
C VAL A 203 -20.97 7.23 -21.43
N ARG A 204 -20.87 6.04 -22.02
CA ARG A 204 -21.65 4.85 -21.66
C ARG A 204 -20.73 3.65 -21.80
N TYR A 205 -20.97 2.58 -21.04
CA TYR A 205 -20.12 1.39 -21.08
C TYR A 205 -20.03 0.78 -22.50
N ASP A 206 -21.15 0.67 -23.20
CA ASP A 206 -21.20 0.15 -24.58
C ASP A 206 -20.39 1.01 -25.58
N LEU A 207 -20.41 2.34 -25.37
CA LEU A 207 -19.66 3.28 -26.19
C LEU A 207 -18.17 3.26 -25.87
N LEU A 208 -17.78 3.14 -24.59
CA LEU A 208 -16.39 2.94 -24.19
C LEU A 208 -15.84 1.66 -24.84
N TYR A 209 -16.59 0.56 -24.76
CA TYR A 209 -16.17 -0.71 -25.35
C TYR A 209 -15.95 -0.61 -26.87
N LYS A 210 -16.90 0.01 -27.58
CA LYS A 210 -16.76 0.27 -29.03
C LYS A 210 -15.59 1.20 -29.34
N HIS A 211 -15.37 2.21 -28.50
CA HIS A 211 -14.28 3.18 -28.64
C HIS A 211 -12.91 2.50 -28.50
N LEU A 212 -12.73 1.69 -27.45
CA LEU A 212 -11.50 0.91 -27.25
C LEU A 212 -11.27 -0.08 -28.39
N ARG A 213 -12.29 -0.82 -28.85
CA ARG A 213 -12.13 -1.71 -30.01
C ARG A 213 -11.73 -0.98 -31.31
N ALA A 214 -12.18 0.26 -31.50
CA ALA A 214 -11.89 1.03 -32.70
C ALA A 214 -10.48 1.65 -32.68
N HIS A 215 -9.99 2.06 -31.50
CA HIS A 215 -8.74 2.81 -31.37
C HIS A 215 -7.59 2.04 -30.69
N LEU A 216 -7.92 0.92 -30.04
CA LEU A 216 -6.99 0.02 -29.35
C LEU A 216 -7.39 -1.47 -29.57
N PRO A 217 -7.29 -1.97 -30.81
CA PRO A 217 -7.65 -3.36 -31.12
C PRO A 217 -6.77 -4.41 -30.43
N GLU A 218 -5.57 -4.05 -29.98
CA GLU A 218 -4.65 -4.91 -29.24
C GLU A 218 -5.20 -5.28 -27.85
N LEU A 219 -6.01 -4.39 -27.25
CA LEU A 219 -6.68 -4.63 -25.98
C LEU A 219 -8.04 -5.32 -26.22
N ARG A 220 -8.05 -6.64 -26.13
CA ARG A 220 -9.26 -7.45 -26.41
C ARG A 220 -10.35 -7.29 -25.36
N ASP A 221 -9.94 -7.09 -24.10
CA ASP A 221 -10.81 -6.99 -22.94
C ASP A 221 -10.27 -5.93 -21.97
N VAL A 222 -11.17 -5.24 -21.27
CA VAL A 222 -10.84 -4.32 -20.17
C VAL A 222 -10.57 -5.08 -18.88
N GLY A 223 -10.87 -6.38 -18.79
CA GLY A 223 -10.58 -7.23 -17.63
C GLY A 223 -11.74 -7.33 -16.64
N GLU A 224 -11.75 -8.42 -15.86
CA GLU A 224 -12.85 -8.79 -14.95
C GLU A 224 -13.05 -7.80 -13.80
N ASP A 225 -11.96 -7.18 -13.33
CA ASP A 225 -11.97 -6.24 -12.21
C ASP A 225 -12.30 -4.79 -12.63
N PHE A 226 -12.49 -4.54 -13.93
CA PHE A 226 -12.97 -3.24 -14.41
C PHE A 226 -14.43 -3.02 -13.96
N PRO A 227 -14.87 -1.78 -13.63
CA PRO A 227 -16.23 -1.54 -13.19
C PRO A 227 -17.28 -2.16 -14.13
N SER A 228 -18.27 -2.86 -13.55
CA SER A 228 -19.40 -3.40 -14.29
C SER A 228 -20.17 -2.30 -15.04
N ALA A 229 -20.94 -2.65 -16.06
CA ALA A 229 -21.71 -1.66 -16.83
C ALA A 229 -22.66 -0.81 -15.97
N GLU A 230 -23.29 -1.43 -14.97
CA GLU A 230 -24.13 -0.78 -13.96
C GLU A 230 -23.31 0.21 -13.14
N ARG A 231 -22.22 -0.28 -12.52
CA ARG A 231 -21.35 0.58 -11.70
C ARG A 231 -20.74 1.72 -12.49
N PHE A 232 -20.32 1.46 -13.72
CA PHE A 232 -19.74 2.46 -14.60
C PHE A 232 -20.73 3.56 -14.97
N THR A 233 -22.02 3.21 -15.09
CA THR A 233 -23.11 4.15 -15.34
C THR A 233 -23.42 4.98 -14.10
N GLU A 234 -23.42 4.36 -12.90
CA GLU A 234 -23.59 5.05 -11.62
C GLU A 234 -22.55 6.15 -11.38
N LEU A 235 -21.30 5.93 -11.84
CA LEU A 235 -20.23 6.92 -11.71
C LEU A 235 -20.54 8.24 -12.42
N GLY A 236 -21.38 8.24 -13.47
CA GLY A 236 -21.88 9.49 -14.07
C GLY A 236 -20.81 10.34 -14.76
N PHE A 237 -19.88 9.72 -15.48
CA PHE A 237 -18.81 10.43 -16.21
C PHE A 237 -19.35 11.47 -17.20
N LYS A 238 -18.79 12.68 -17.16
CA LYS A 238 -19.10 13.74 -18.14
C LYS A 238 -18.39 13.52 -19.48
N TRP A 239 -17.16 13.02 -19.44
CA TRP A 239 -16.33 12.64 -20.58
C TRP A 239 -15.18 11.75 -20.09
N LEU A 240 -14.50 11.06 -21.01
CA LEU A 240 -13.24 10.35 -20.75
C LEU A 240 -12.15 10.78 -21.72
N ASP A 241 -10.97 11.05 -21.17
CA ASP A 241 -9.72 11.20 -21.91
C ASP A 241 -8.80 10.01 -21.65
N PHE A 242 -7.78 9.93 -22.50
CA PHE A 242 -6.87 8.82 -22.63
C PHE A 242 -5.44 9.35 -22.72
N VAL A 243 -4.55 8.83 -21.88
CA VAL A 243 -3.12 9.21 -21.87
C VAL A 243 -2.27 7.94 -21.95
N TRP A 244 -1.34 7.91 -22.90
CA TRP A 244 -0.33 6.85 -22.99
C TRP A 244 0.76 7.06 -21.95
N LEU A 245 1.07 6.00 -21.21
CA LEU A 245 2.09 5.98 -20.17
C LEU A 245 3.21 5.01 -20.54
N GLY A 246 4.42 5.26 -20.04
CA GLY A 246 5.55 4.34 -20.20
C GLY A 246 5.88 3.98 -21.64
N GLY A 247 5.80 4.95 -22.57
CA GLY A 247 6.04 4.68 -23.99
C GLY A 247 4.99 3.76 -24.64
N GLY A 248 3.74 3.77 -24.15
CA GLY A 248 2.64 2.99 -24.71
C GLY A 248 2.44 1.60 -24.06
N ARG A 249 3.05 1.38 -22.89
CA ARG A 249 2.91 0.15 -22.08
C ARG A 249 1.64 0.12 -21.25
N MET A 250 1.07 1.28 -20.98
CA MET A 250 -0.14 1.40 -20.17
C MET A 250 -0.98 2.56 -20.68
N LEU A 251 -2.30 2.39 -20.65
CA LEU A 251 -3.26 3.41 -20.99
C LEU A 251 -3.95 3.90 -19.72
N LEU A 252 -3.89 5.20 -19.48
CA LEU A 252 -4.65 5.86 -18.43
C LEU A 252 -5.95 6.41 -18.99
N LEU A 253 -7.08 5.89 -18.50
CA LEU A 253 -8.40 6.46 -18.72
C LEU A 253 -8.71 7.38 -17.55
N HIS A 254 -9.13 8.61 -17.81
CA HIS A 254 -9.52 9.52 -16.75
C HIS A 254 -10.71 10.38 -17.14
N GLY A 255 -11.54 10.72 -16.16
CA GLY A 255 -12.71 11.55 -16.42
C GLY A 255 -13.35 12.10 -15.14
N PRO A 256 -14.09 13.22 -15.25
CA PRO A 256 -14.76 13.81 -14.13
C PRO A 256 -16.17 13.23 -13.96
N THR A 257 -16.56 13.07 -12.72
CA THR A 257 -17.86 12.63 -12.20
C THR A 257 -18.46 13.73 -11.33
N PRO A 258 -19.69 13.59 -10.81
CA PRO A 258 -20.24 14.54 -9.86
C PRO A 258 -19.44 14.62 -8.54
N GLU A 259 -18.79 13.54 -8.12
CA GLU A 259 -18.08 13.45 -6.84
C GLU A 259 -16.58 13.79 -6.94
N GLY A 260 -16.01 13.73 -8.13
CA GLY A 260 -14.60 14.02 -8.35
C GLY A 260 -14.06 13.41 -9.64
N VAL A 261 -12.79 13.02 -9.65
CA VAL A 261 -12.09 12.49 -10.83
C VAL A 261 -11.73 11.04 -10.59
N HIS A 262 -12.06 10.17 -11.53
CA HIS A 262 -11.59 8.79 -11.55
C HIS A 262 -10.50 8.60 -12.59
N LEU A 263 -9.54 7.75 -12.24
CA LEU A 263 -8.44 7.30 -13.07
C LEU A 263 -8.48 5.77 -13.11
N PHE A 264 -8.31 5.17 -14.28
CA PHE A 264 -8.19 3.72 -14.48
C PHE A 264 -6.98 3.43 -15.35
N TRP A 265 -6.10 2.54 -14.87
CA TRP A 265 -4.92 2.09 -15.60
C TRP A 265 -5.21 0.74 -16.25
N LEU A 266 -4.97 0.67 -17.57
CA LEU A 266 -5.08 -0.56 -18.35
C LEU A 266 -3.70 -0.93 -18.90
N ASP A 267 -3.27 -2.17 -18.65
CA ASP A 267 -2.11 -2.77 -19.33
C ASP A 267 -2.56 -3.65 -20.51
N ALA A 268 -1.63 -4.41 -21.11
CA ALA A 268 -1.94 -5.33 -22.21
C ALA A 268 -2.94 -6.45 -21.85
N LYS A 269 -3.16 -6.73 -20.56
CA LYS A 269 -4.09 -7.74 -20.04
C LYS A 269 -5.43 -7.14 -19.60
N GLY A 270 -5.56 -5.82 -19.56
CA GLY A 270 -6.77 -5.14 -19.10
C GLY A 270 -6.52 -4.30 -17.85
N PHE A 271 -7.54 -4.22 -17.00
CA PHE A 271 -7.56 -3.36 -15.83
C PHE A 271 -6.56 -3.79 -14.77
N VAL A 272 -5.80 -2.81 -14.28
CA VAL A 272 -4.77 -3.01 -13.25
C VAL A 272 -5.17 -2.37 -11.94
N LYS A 273 -5.62 -1.11 -11.99
CA LYS A 273 -5.96 -0.32 -10.79
C LYS A 273 -6.78 0.91 -11.14
N SER A 274 -7.39 1.50 -10.11
CA SER A 274 -8.05 2.79 -10.18
C SER A 274 -7.66 3.70 -9.04
N ALA A 275 -7.81 5.00 -9.24
CA ALA A 275 -7.71 6.03 -8.21
C ALA A 275 -8.90 6.98 -8.31
N PHE A 276 -9.30 7.54 -7.17
CA PHE A 276 -10.35 8.54 -7.08
C PHE A 276 -9.82 9.73 -6.28
N TYR A 277 -10.00 10.92 -6.85
CA TYR A 277 -9.72 12.18 -6.18
C TYR A 277 -11.03 12.95 -6.04
N PRO A 278 -11.51 13.27 -4.82
CA PRO A 278 -12.61 14.20 -4.67
C PRO A 278 -12.20 15.51 -5.34
N ALA A 279 -13.09 16.11 -6.12
CA ALA A 279 -12.77 17.32 -6.85
C ALA A 279 -14.02 18.15 -7.14
N ASP A 280 -13.86 19.46 -7.12
CA ASP A 280 -14.86 20.41 -7.57
C ASP A 280 -15.08 20.27 -9.08
N ALA A 281 -16.27 20.61 -9.55
CA ALA A 281 -16.58 20.57 -10.98
C ALA A 281 -15.79 21.60 -11.82
N PHE A 282 -15.27 22.65 -11.19
CA PHE A 282 -14.50 23.70 -11.82
C PHE A 282 -13.42 24.24 -10.84
N PRO A 283 -12.19 24.53 -11.31
CA PRO A 283 -11.67 24.27 -12.66
C PRO A 283 -11.61 22.77 -13.00
N ALA A 284 -11.61 22.46 -14.29
CA ALA A 284 -11.48 21.08 -14.75
C ALA A 284 -10.11 20.51 -14.36
N HIS A 285 -10.05 19.21 -14.06
CA HIS A 285 -8.81 18.56 -13.71
C HIS A 285 -7.84 18.50 -14.89
N VAL A 286 -6.56 18.49 -14.56
CA VAL A 286 -5.47 18.33 -15.53
C VAL A 286 -4.68 17.08 -15.17
N VAL A 287 -4.33 16.30 -16.19
CA VAL A 287 -3.44 15.15 -16.06
C VAL A 287 -2.21 15.43 -16.91
N GLU A 288 -1.04 15.43 -16.28
CA GLU A 288 0.24 15.68 -16.91
C GLU A 288 1.21 14.53 -16.66
N THR A 289 2.09 14.28 -17.62
CA THR A 289 3.11 13.24 -17.53
C THR A 289 4.49 13.84 -17.78
N ASP A 290 5.46 13.53 -16.92
CA ASP A 290 6.85 13.96 -17.05
C ASP A 290 7.79 12.79 -16.69
N GLY A 291 8.36 12.15 -17.70
CA GLY A 291 9.11 10.91 -17.54
C GLY A 291 8.28 9.84 -16.84
N ASP A 292 8.76 9.41 -15.66
CA ASP A 292 8.09 8.40 -14.84
C ASP A 292 6.93 8.96 -13.98
N LYS A 293 6.77 10.28 -13.95
CA LYS A 293 5.81 10.95 -13.06
C LYS A 293 4.48 11.20 -13.77
N LEU A 294 3.40 10.94 -13.04
CA LEU A 294 2.05 11.34 -13.36
C LEU A 294 1.59 12.38 -12.33
N ARG A 295 1.12 13.52 -12.81
CA ARG A 295 0.54 14.58 -11.99
C ARG A 295 -0.95 14.70 -12.28
N VAL A 296 -1.74 14.64 -11.21
CA VAL A 296 -3.17 14.88 -11.26
C VAL A 296 -3.45 16.16 -10.49
N ILE A 297 -3.89 17.18 -11.22
CA ILE A 297 -4.15 18.51 -10.69
C ILE A 297 -5.67 18.68 -10.60
N VAL A 298 -6.18 18.85 -9.37
CA VAL A 298 -7.62 18.96 -9.08
C VAL A 298 -7.89 20.15 -8.17
N SER A 299 -9.10 20.72 -8.25
CA SER A 299 -9.58 21.68 -7.24
C SER A 299 -10.36 20.94 -6.17
N ILE A 300 -10.08 21.20 -4.90
CA ILE A 300 -10.79 20.64 -3.75
C ILE A 300 -11.18 21.80 -2.86
N GLN A 301 -12.49 22.05 -2.71
CA GLN A 301 -13.02 23.17 -1.92
C GLN A 301 -12.44 24.52 -2.37
N GLY A 302 -12.28 24.70 -3.68
CA GLY A 302 -11.73 25.89 -4.32
C GLY A 302 -10.21 26.03 -4.23
N GLN A 303 -9.50 25.03 -3.68
CA GLN A 303 -8.03 25.03 -3.61
C GLN A 303 -7.44 24.03 -4.58
N MET A 304 -6.46 24.47 -5.38
CA MET A 304 -5.73 23.59 -6.28
C MET A 304 -4.80 22.66 -5.49
N GLN A 305 -4.93 21.36 -5.73
CA GLN A 305 -4.06 20.32 -5.18
C GLN A 305 -3.39 19.56 -6.33
N VAL A 306 -2.13 19.18 -6.11
CA VAL A 306 -1.32 18.40 -7.04
C VAL A 306 -1.01 17.06 -6.39
N HIS A 307 -1.48 15.99 -7.02
CA HIS A 307 -1.12 14.62 -6.65
C HIS A 307 -0.08 14.11 -7.64
N GLU A 308 1.16 13.97 -7.18
CA GLU A 308 2.27 13.39 -7.96
C GLU A 308 2.47 11.92 -7.56
N MET A 309 2.55 11.04 -8.56
CA MET A 309 2.75 9.60 -8.39
C MET A 309 3.57 9.03 -9.56
N LEU A 310 3.97 7.76 -9.47
CA LEU A 310 4.57 7.06 -10.60
C LEU A 310 3.47 6.65 -11.58
N TRP A 311 3.73 6.69 -12.89
CA TRP A 311 2.67 6.38 -13.85
C TRP A 311 2.15 4.94 -13.73
N TRP A 312 2.91 4.02 -13.15
CA TRP A 312 2.50 2.65 -12.89
C TRP A 312 1.91 2.44 -11.49
N GLY A 313 1.70 3.48 -10.68
CA GLY A 313 1.07 3.33 -9.38
C GLY A 313 0.93 4.59 -8.53
N ALA A 314 -0.24 4.71 -7.92
CA ALA A 314 -0.53 5.49 -6.72
C ALA A 314 -0.50 4.57 -5.48
#